data_AF-A0A1Y5HBX7-F1
#
_entry.id   AF-A0A1Y5HBX7-F1
#
_cell.length_a   1.000
_cell.length_b   1.000
_cell.length_c   1.000
_cell.angle_alpha   90.00
_cell.angle_beta   90.00
_cell.angle_gamma   90.00
#
_symmetry.space_group_name_H-M   'P 1'
#
loop_
_entity.id
_entity.type
_entity.pdbx_description
1 polymer ?
#
loop_
_entity_poly.entity_id
_entity_poly.type
_entity_poly.pdbx_seq_one_letter_code
_entity_poly.pdbx_strand_id
1 'polypeptide(L)'
;DNADIQDGELDNSQTLAATQQRLLSRLYKASMNLNSTLPRNSWVNSVKEDGQAGLESSVDKMMNEDAFYDRLKEIYKPYLHTTSTASGSYVGTFGGDEDWHQTFSDNTKEKYARNASYNALNSGALELISYVAKTNRPFTEILTADYMLLNYFSARMLNRLDSVQFTPIEDAQYSDLAFSEDEYKKVKIEDVPLAGVLTSHAFIRQYPTTATNVNRHRSYHVFKQFLDTDIFEISGSRVETDDIASENPTMNNPTCTGCHNVMDPVSSTFRHWQRRDERNVTPKSWDQSQLLAPGFNGEIMPEDEGAPLQWLTQRITQDPRFARATVKTLFQAITGHVLLINPDQQAGQLANQRYNYQQSVIQQIASDFIDSNYNIKQLIKALIMSDYFNSETFVGGSSQLLPSERLIRKLKATLNDNSFSGSNTLLSSSVY
;
A
#
# COMPACT_ATOMS: atom_id res chain seq x y z
N ASP A 1 1.41 34.18 49.81
CA ASP A 1 2.58 34.06 50.69
C ASP A 1 3.43 32.89 50.28
N ASN A 2 4.42 33.19 49.43
CA ASN A 2 5.56 32.33 49.18
C ASN A 2 6.55 32.57 50.31
N ALA A 3 6.62 31.64 51.25
CA ALA A 3 7.73 31.54 52.19
C ALA A 3 7.95 30.07 52.53
N ASP A 4 9.18 29.63 52.30
CA ASP A 4 9.81 28.43 52.85
C ASP A 4 9.30 27.07 52.39
N ILE A 5 9.79 26.65 51.22
CA ILE A 5 10.12 25.23 51.00
C ILE A 5 11.64 25.20 50.79
N GLN A 6 12.33 24.65 51.78
CA GLN A 6 13.77 24.37 51.71
C GLN A 6 14.08 23.60 50.42
N ASP A 7 15.18 24.00 49.78
CA ASP A 7 15.83 23.31 48.67
C ASP A 7 16.26 21.92 49.17
N GLY A 8 15.31 20.98 49.22
CA GLY A 8 15.60 19.58 49.38
C GLY A 8 16.36 19.16 48.13
N GLU A 9 17.56 18.60 48.30
CA GLU A 9 18.27 17.91 47.23
C GLU A 9 17.25 17.13 46.40
N LEU A 10 17.03 17.56 45.16
CA LEU A 10 16.29 16.78 44.18
C LEU A 10 17.01 15.44 44.13
N ASP A 11 16.34 14.39 44.64
CA ASP A 11 16.79 13.02 44.54
C ASP A 11 16.87 12.65 43.06
N ASN A 12 18.02 12.95 42.46
CA ASN A 12 18.32 12.66 41.07
C ASN A 12 18.60 11.16 40.85
N SER A 13 18.39 10.29 41.86
CA SER A 13 18.43 8.85 41.66
C SER A 13 17.28 8.34 40.76
N GLN A 14 16.26 9.18 40.51
CA GLN A 14 15.12 8.86 39.64
C GLN A 14 15.10 9.59 38.29
N THR A 15 16.05 10.48 38.00
CA THR A 15 16.12 11.18 36.71
C THR A 15 16.86 10.33 35.67
N LEU A 16 16.11 9.79 34.70
CA LEU A 16 16.68 9.09 33.55
C LEU A 16 17.62 10.02 32.76
N ALA A 17 18.74 9.49 32.26
CA ALA A 17 19.64 10.25 31.40
C ALA A 17 18.90 10.78 30.16
N ALA A 18 19.24 11.97 29.66
CA ALA A 18 18.56 12.61 28.52
C ALA A 18 18.47 11.68 27.28
N THR A 19 19.50 10.88 27.04
CA THR A 19 19.52 9.86 25.97
C THR A 19 18.46 8.78 26.21
N GLN A 20 18.31 8.31 27.44
CA GLN A 20 17.33 7.28 27.81
C GLN A 20 15.90 7.81 27.71
N GLN A 21 15.65 9.06 28.11
CA GLN A 21 14.35 9.72 27.92
C GLN A 21 13.97 9.83 26.44
N ARG A 22 14.93 10.19 25.58
CA ARG A 22 14.73 10.23 24.12
C ARG A 22 14.37 8.86 23.55
N LEU A 23 15.06 7.80 23.96
CA LEU A 23 14.76 6.43 23.52
C LEU A 23 13.37 5.95 23.97
N LEU A 24 12.95 6.27 25.20
CA LEU A 24 11.61 5.93 25.68
C LEU A 24 10.50 6.72 24.96
N SER A 25 10.74 7.98 24.63
CA SER A 25 9.81 8.76 23.82
C SER A 25 9.69 8.20 22.39
N ARG A 26 10.81 7.78 21.81
CA ARG A 26 10.85 7.07 20.52
C ARG A 26 10.09 5.75 20.57
N LEU A 27 10.29 4.96 21.63
CA LEU A 27 9.54 3.73 21.89
C LEU A 27 8.03 3.98 21.95
N TYR A 28 7.61 5.04 22.65
CA TYR A 28 6.21 5.45 22.72
C TYR A 28 5.63 5.76 21.33
N LYS A 29 6.33 6.59 20.54
CA LYS A 29 5.93 6.92 19.17
C LYS A 29 5.84 5.67 18.29
N ALA A 30 6.81 4.75 18.40
CA ALA A 30 6.83 3.50 17.64
C ALA A 30 5.65 2.59 18.02
N SER A 31 5.44 2.35 19.32
CA SER A 31 4.33 1.53 19.83
C SER A 31 2.95 2.06 19.39
N MET A 32 2.76 3.37 19.47
CA MET A 32 1.51 4.02 19.04
C MET A 32 1.32 4.05 17.52
N ASN A 33 2.41 4.13 16.73
CA ASN A 33 2.32 4.09 15.28
C ASN A 33 2.06 2.68 14.78
N LEU A 34 2.90 1.72 15.17
CA LEU A 34 2.90 0.36 14.66
C LEU A 34 1.77 -0.49 15.24
N ASN A 35 1.50 -0.41 16.54
CA ASN A 35 0.56 -1.32 17.21
C ASN A 35 -0.67 -0.60 17.80
N SER A 36 -0.70 0.73 17.77
CA SER A 36 -1.75 1.54 18.42
C SER A 36 -1.95 1.18 19.89
N THR A 37 -0.85 0.97 20.61
CA THR A 37 -0.85 0.61 22.03
C THR A 37 0.21 1.39 22.80
N LEU A 38 0.01 1.54 24.12
CA LEU A 38 1.05 2.05 25.01
C LEU A 38 2.22 1.04 25.06
N PRO A 39 3.48 1.50 25.22
CA PRO A 39 4.60 0.58 25.34
C PRO A 39 4.40 -0.44 26.46
N ARG A 40 4.51 -1.73 26.14
CA ARG A 40 4.50 -2.80 27.14
C ARG A 40 5.69 -2.63 28.09
N ASN A 41 5.49 -2.98 29.37
CA ASN A 41 6.55 -2.91 30.39
C ASN A 41 7.83 -3.66 29.97
N SER A 42 7.69 -4.79 29.26
CA SER A 42 8.82 -5.55 28.73
C SER A 42 9.69 -4.74 27.75
N TRP A 43 9.08 -3.91 26.91
CA TRP A 43 9.79 -3.06 25.95
C TRP A 43 10.44 -1.86 26.66
N VAL A 44 9.73 -1.27 27.62
CA VAL A 44 10.27 -0.19 28.46
C VAL A 44 11.51 -0.67 29.22
N ASN A 45 11.45 -1.85 29.83
CA ASN A 45 12.58 -2.43 30.55
C ASN A 45 13.75 -2.71 29.60
N SER A 46 13.49 -3.27 28.40
CA SER A 46 14.53 -3.49 27.39
C SER A 46 15.26 -2.18 27.05
N VAL A 47 14.54 -1.08 26.82
CA VAL A 47 15.16 0.23 26.55
C VAL A 47 15.92 0.76 27.77
N LYS A 48 15.43 0.53 28.98
CA LYS A 48 16.09 1.01 30.20
C LYS A 48 17.40 0.28 30.47
N GLU A 49 17.44 -1.02 30.20
CA GLU A 49 18.58 -1.91 30.46
C GLU A 49 19.60 -1.87 29.31
N ASP A 50 19.13 -1.96 28.06
CA ASP A 50 20.00 -2.15 26.88
C ASP A 50 20.09 -0.91 25.97
N GLY A 51 19.45 0.20 26.34
CA GLY A 51 19.47 1.46 25.59
C GLY A 51 18.98 1.29 24.14
N GLN A 52 19.82 1.68 23.17
CA GLN A 52 19.49 1.64 21.74
C GLN A 52 19.21 0.21 21.25
N ALA A 53 19.98 -0.78 21.70
CA ALA A 53 19.75 -2.19 21.35
C ALA A 53 18.40 -2.69 21.88
N GLY A 54 18.01 -2.22 23.08
CA GLY A 54 16.70 -2.48 23.66
C GLY A 54 15.54 -1.91 22.85
N LEU A 55 15.71 -0.72 22.27
CA LEU A 55 14.73 -0.12 21.37
C LEU A 55 14.61 -0.93 20.07
N GLU A 56 15.73 -1.31 19.47
CA GLU A 56 15.76 -2.10 18.24
C GLU A 56 15.06 -3.45 18.41
N SER A 57 15.38 -4.18 19.48
CA SER A 57 14.72 -5.45 19.82
C SER A 57 13.23 -5.28 20.10
N SER A 58 12.83 -4.16 20.73
CA SER A 58 11.42 -3.86 20.98
C SER A 58 10.65 -3.60 19.69
N VAL A 59 11.23 -2.85 18.74
CA VAL A 59 10.63 -2.60 17.42
C VAL A 59 10.52 -3.89 16.61
N ASP A 60 11.51 -4.78 16.68
CA ASP A 60 11.43 -6.10 16.03
C ASP A 60 10.26 -6.92 16.57
N LYS A 61 10.01 -6.90 17.88
CA LYS A 61 8.85 -7.56 18.51
C LYS A 61 7.54 -6.92 18.06
N MET A 62 7.46 -5.58 18.03
CA MET A 62 6.28 -4.83 17.57
C MET A 62 5.85 -5.22 16.15
N MET A 63 6.81 -5.42 15.25
CA MET A 63 6.56 -5.79 13.84
C MET A 63 6.15 -7.26 13.65
N ASN A 64 6.00 -8.04 14.72
CA ASN A 64 5.50 -9.41 14.67
C ASN A 64 4.09 -9.57 15.27
N GLU A 65 3.50 -8.47 15.77
CA GLU A 65 2.14 -8.45 16.30
C GLU A 65 1.12 -8.22 15.17
N ASP A 66 -0.10 -8.77 15.29
CA ASP A 66 -1.11 -8.63 14.23
C ASP A 66 -1.49 -7.17 13.95
N ALA A 67 -1.50 -6.32 14.99
CA ALA A 67 -1.77 -4.88 14.85
C ALA A 67 -0.80 -4.16 13.91
N PHE A 68 0.45 -4.64 13.78
CA PHE A 68 1.41 -4.09 12.82
C PHE A 68 1.01 -4.39 11.37
N TYR A 69 0.54 -5.61 11.10
CA TYR A 69 0.10 -5.97 9.76
C TYR A 69 -1.16 -5.19 9.37
N ASP A 70 -2.08 -4.96 10.30
CA ASP A 70 -3.21 -4.05 10.08
C ASP A 70 -2.75 -2.62 9.78
N ARG A 71 -1.78 -2.12 10.54
CA ARG A 71 -1.19 -0.80 10.27
C ARG A 71 -0.57 -0.72 8.88
N LEU A 72 0.10 -1.77 8.42
CA LEU A 72 0.68 -1.83 7.09
C LEU A 72 -0.41 -1.79 6.01
N LYS A 73 -1.48 -2.58 6.18
CA LYS A 73 -2.65 -2.56 5.29
C LYS A 73 -3.28 -1.17 5.20
N GLU A 74 -3.41 -0.46 6.33
CA GLU A 74 -3.94 0.91 6.35
C GLU A 74 -3.12 1.90 5.53
N ILE A 75 -1.78 1.77 5.53
CA ILE A 75 -0.91 2.67 4.76
C ILE A 75 -1.14 2.50 3.26
N TYR A 76 -1.37 1.27 2.81
CA TYR A 76 -1.58 0.95 1.38
C TYR A 76 -3.05 1.00 0.94
N LYS A 77 -4.00 1.02 1.88
CA LYS A 77 -5.45 1.07 1.61
C LYS A 77 -5.86 2.15 0.60
N PRO A 78 -5.33 3.39 0.63
CA PRO A 78 -5.70 4.41 -0.35
C PRO A 78 -5.38 4.04 -1.82
N TYR A 79 -4.47 3.10 -2.04
CA TYR A 79 -3.95 2.75 -3.36
C TYR A 79 -4.41 1.38 -3.86
N LEU A 80 -4.77 0.47 -2.94
CA LEU A 80 -4.92 -0.96 -3.22
C LEU A 80 -6.21 -1.54 -2.61
N HIS A 81 -7.23 -0.71 -2.42
CA HIS A 81 -8.52 -1.14 -1.88
C HIS A 81 -9.66 -0.30 -2.44
N THR A 82 -10.80 -0.97 -2.66
CA THR A 82 -12.05 -0.34 -3.09
C THR A 82 -13.21 -0.83 -2.25
N THR A 83 -14.32 -0.11 -2.23
CA THR A 83 -15.60 -0.54 -1.62
C THR A 83 -16.63 -0.89 -2.70
N SER A 84 -16.16 -1.12 -3.92
CA SER A 84 -17.00 -1.45 -5.06
C SER A 84 -17.60 -2.85 -4.95
N THR A 85 -18.71 -3.08 -5.65
CA THR A 85 -19.18 -4.43 -5.94
C THR A 85 -18.12 -5.20 -6.74
N ALA A 86 -18.15 -6.54 -6.63
CA ALA A 86 -17.38 -7.37 -7.54
C ALA A 86 -17.77 -7.04 -9.00
N SER A 87 -16.81 -7.25 -9.90
CA SER A 87 -17.06 -7.14 -11.34
C SER A 87 -17.26 -8.54 -11.90
N GLY A 88 -18.42 -8.82 -12.50
CA GLY A 88 -18.70 -10.11 -13.11
C GLY A 88 -17.74 -10.48 -14.20
N SER A 89 -17.21 -9.50 -14.93
CA SER A 89 -16.19 -9.76 -15.94
C SER A 89 -14.84 -10.12 -15.31
N TYR A 90 -14.50 -9.54 -14.16
CA TYR A 90 -13.33 -9.97 -13.39
C TYR A 90 -13.54 -11.38 -12.84
N VAL A 91 -14.67 -11.64 -12.19
CA VAL A 91 -14.99 -12.96 -11.62
C VAL A 91 -15.03 -14.04 -12.70
N GLY A 92 -15.67 -13.75 -13.84
CA GLY A 92 -15.74 -14.64 -15.00
C GLY A 92 -14.38 -14.92 -15.65
N THR A 93 -13.39 -14.03 -15.51
CA THR A 93 -12.00 -14.29 -15.96
C THR A 93 -11.41 -15.53 -15.27
N PHE A 94 -11.85 -15.83 -14.06
CA PHE A 94 -11.41 -17.00 -13.27
C PHE A 94 -12.42 -18.16 -13.35
N GLY A 95 -13.44 -18.08 -14.20
CA GLY A 95 -14.51 -19.08 -14.25
C GLY A 95 -15.37 -19.12 -12.98
N GLY A 96 -15.44 -17.99 -12.27
CA GLY A 96 -16.23 -17.81 -11.07
C GLY A 96 -17.69 -17.43 -11.34
N ASP A 97 -18.44 -17.26 -10.26
CA ASP A 97 -19.83 -16.80 -10.25
C ASP A 97 -19.98 -15.65 -9.25
N GLU A 98 -20.26 -14.44 -9.74
CA GLU A 98 -20.43 -13.25 -8.89
C GLU A 98 -21.74 -13.29 -8.09
N ASP A 99 -22.71 -14.07 -8.57
CA ASP A 99 -24.09 -14.12 -8.08
C ASP A 99 -24.36 -15.38 -7.24
N TRP A 100 -23.32 -16.15 -6.89
CA TRP A 100 -23.45 -17.41 -6.14
C TRP A 100 -24.27 -17.26 -4.85
N HIS A 101 -24.24 -16.07 -4.24
CA HIS A 101 -24.96 -15.74 -3.01
C HIS A 101 -26.49 -15.70 -3.23
N GLN A 102 -26.97 -15.46 -4.47
CA GLN A 102 -28.40 -15.41 -4.81
C GLN A 102 -29.09 -16.78 -4.69
N THR A 103 -28.32 -17.86 -4.50
CA THR A 103 -28.85 -19.20 -4.24
C THR A 103 -29.53 -19.34 -2.89
N PHE A 104 -29.30 -18.41 -1.95
CA PHE A 104 -29.94 -18.43 -0.62
C PHE A 104 -31.33 -17.78 -0.67
N SER A 105 -32.34 -18.49 -0.17
CA SER A 105 -33.70 -17.95 -0.02
C SER A 105 -33.85 -16.98 1.16
N ASP A 106 -32.90 -16.97 2.10
CA ASP A 106 -32.84 -16.03 3.21
C ASP A 106 -32.09 -14.75 2.78
N ASN A 107 -32.83 -13.65 2.64
CA ASN A 107 -32.30 -12.36 2.22
C ASN A 107 -31.18 -11.82 3.14
N THR A 108 -31.22 -12.13 4.45
CA THR A 108 -30.18 -11.66 5.39
C THR A 108 -28.89 -12.43 5.18
N LYS A 109 -28.99 -13.73 4.94
CA LYS A 109 -27.87 -14.60 4.62
C LYS A 109 -27.27 -14.32 3.24
N GLU A 110 -28.12 -14.10 2.24
CA GLU A 110 -27.71 -13.68 0.91
C GLU A 110 -26.89 -12.38 0.98
N LYS A 111 -27.39 -11.38 1.71
CA LYS A 111 -26.69 -10.11 1.94
C LYS A 111 -25.36 -10.31 2.69
N TYR A 112 -25.32 -11.17 3.69
CA TYR A 112 -24.08 -11.53 4.40
C TYR A 112 -23.04 -12.12 3.44
N ALA A 113 -23.41 -13.18 2.71
CA ALA A 113 -22.54 -13.85 1.75
C ALA A 113 -22.03 -12.90 0.65
N ARG A 114 -22.90 -12.03 0.13
CA ARG A 114 -22.53 -11.00 -0.84
C ARG A 114 -21.49 -10.03 -0.30
N ASN A 115 -21.76 -9.45 0.88
CA ASN A 115 -20.86 -8.48 1.50
C ASN A 115 -19.51 -9.11 1.84
N ALA A 116 -19.50 -10.31 2.43
CA ALA A 116 -18.28 -11.05 2.75
C ALA A 116 -17.46 -11.33 1.48
N SER A 117 -18.10 -11.73 0.38
CA SER A 117 -17.42 -11.97 -0.92
C SER A 117 -16.78 -10.71 -1.50
N TYR A 118 -17.52 -9.59 -1.50
CA TYR A 118 -17.02 -8.34 -2.06
C TYR A 118 -15.88 -7.76 -1.21
N ASN A 119 -16.04 -7.75 0.12
CA ASN A 119 -14.99 -7.32 1.05
C ASN A 119 -13.73 -8.17 0.89
N ALA A 120 -13.90 -9.49 0.75
CA ALA A 120 -12.79 -10.42 0.57
C ALA A 120 -11.99 -10.15 -0.72
N LEU A 121 -12.69 -9.94 -1.82
CA LEU A 121 -12.05 -9.67 -3.11
C LEU A 121 -11.34 -8.31 -3.12
N ASN A 122 -11.98 -7.30 -2.53
CA ASN A 122 -11.44 -5.95 -2.41
C ASN A 122 -10.21 -5.86 -1.47
N SER A 123 -10.06 -6.81 -0.55
CA SER A 123 -8.96 -6.85 0.42
C SER A 123 -7.75 -7.66 -0.05
N GLY A 124 -7.88 -8.50 -1.09
CA GLY A 124 -6.83 -9.44 -1.48
C GLY A 124 -5.45 -8.84 -1.75
N ALA A 125 -5.39 -7.61 -2.29
CA ALA A 125 -4.11 -6.89 -2.51
C ALA A 125 -3.45 -6.46 -1.18
N LEU A 126 -4.25 -6.01 -0.21
CA LEU A 126 -3.76 -5.65 1.12
C LEU A 126 -3.32 -6.90 1.90
N GLU A 127 -4.03 -8.02 1.73
CA GLU A 127 -3.65 -9.29 2.35
C GLU A 127 -2.37 -9.88 1.74
N LEU A 128 -2.10 -9.65 0.45
CA LEU A 128 -0.80 -9.98 -0.15
C LEU A 128 0.34 -9.19 0.50
N ILE A 129 0.16 -7.88 0.72
CA ILE A 129 1.15 -7.04 1.42
C ILE A 129 1.40 -7.56 2.84
N SER A 130 0.32 -7.84 3.57
CA SER A 130 0.37 -8.41 4.92
C SER A 130 1.11 -9.75 4.94
N TYR A 131 0.78 -10.66 4.02
CA TYR A 131 1.39 -11.98 3.90
C TYR A 131 2.90 -11.90 3.63
N VAL A 132 3.32 -11.06 2.68
CA VAL A 132 4.73 -10.85 2.35
C VAL A 132 5.51 -10.34 3.57
N ALA A 133 4.95 -9.37 4.31
CA ALA A 133 5.54 -8.86 5.53
C ALA A 133 5.59 -9.93 6.65
N LYS A 134 4.48 -10.65 6.87
CA LYS A 134 4.34 -11.66 7.93
C LYS A 134 5.31 -12.82 7.76
N THR A 135 5.61 -13.17 6.51
CA THR A 135 6.52 -14.27 6.16
C THR A 135 7.95 -13.82 5.83
N ASN A 136 8.26 -12.54 6.03
CA ASN A 136 9.59 -11.94 5.74
C ASN A 136 10.08 -12.20 4.31
N ARG A 137 9.15 -12.22 3.34
CA ARG A 137 9.45 -12.36 1.91
C ARG A 137 9.96 -11.04 1.32
N PRO A 138 10.69 -11.07 0.20
CA PRO A 138 11.04 -9.86 -0.52
C PRO A 138 9.79 -9.08 -0.91
N PHE A 139 9.77 -7.78 -0.62
CA PHE A 139 8.60 -6.93 -0.88
C PHE A 139 8.29 -6.78 -2.38
N THR A 140 9.26 -7.07 -3.25
CA THR A 140 9.04 -7.21 -4.70
C THR A 140 8.00 -8.29 -5.05
N GLU A 141 7.74 -9.25 -4.15
CA GLU A 141 6.71 -10.28 -4.31
C GLU A 141 5.30 -9.69 -4.46
N ILE A 142 5.03 -8.46 -3.96
CA ILE A 142 3.71 -7.83 -4.13
C ILE A 142 3.36 -7.58 -5.61
N LEU A 143 4.37 -7.49 -6.50
CA LEU A 143 4.18 -7.30 -7.95
C LEU A 143 4.41 -8.58 -8.75
N THR A 144 5.18 -9.52 -8.22
CA THR A 144 5.58 -10.75 -8.93
C THR A 144 4.80 -11.99 -8.49
N ALA A 145 3.97 -11.88 -7.45
CA ALA A 145 3.13 -12.97 -6.99
C ALA A 145 2.25 -13.50 -8.13
N ASP A 146 2.39 -14.80 -8.38
CA ASP A 146 1.60 -15.59 -9.33
C ASP A 146 0.48 -16.39 -8.64
N TYR A 147 0.01 -15.84 -7.52
CA TYR A 147 -1.01 -16.41 -6.65
C TYR A 147 -1.85 -15.29 -6.04
N MET A 148 -3.01 -15.65 -5.51
CA MET A 148 -3.89 -14.72 -4.79
C MET A 148 -3.96 -15.10 -3.31
N LEU A 149 -4.18 -14.11 -2.44
CA LEU A 149 -4.62 -14.37 -1.07
C LEU A 149 -6.15 -14.31 -1.07
N LEU A 150 -6.78 -15.45 -0.83
CA LEU A 150 -8.24 -15.60 -0.83
C LEU A 150 -8.70 -16.12 0.51
N ASN A 151 -9.82 -15.61 1.01
CA ASN A 151 -10.56 -16.27 2.08
C ASN A 151 -11.62 -17.19 1.46
N TYR A 152 -12.41 -17.86 2.29
CA TYR A 152 -13.45 -18.78 1.82
C TYR A 152 -14.42 -18.12 0.81
N PHE A 153 -14.85 -16.89 1.07
CA PHE A 153 -15.85 -16.20 0.26
C PHE A 153 -15.30 -15.76 -1.11
N SER A 154 -14.08 -15.21 -1.17
CA SER A 154 -13.46 -14.86 -2.45
C SER A 154 -13.01 -16.11 -3.22
N ALA A 155 -12.55 -17.17 -2.55
CA ALA A 155 -12.25 -18.45 -3.19
C ALA A 155 -13.52 -19.08 -3.78
N ARG A 156 -14.66 -19.02 -3.09
CA ARG A 156 -15.95 -19.47 -3.63
C ARG A 156 -16.37 -18.67 -4.85
N MET A 157 -16.35 -17.34 -4.74
CA MET A 157 -16.74 -16.45 -5.84
C MET A 157 -15.87 -16.64 -7.08
N LEU A 158 -14.57 -16.89 -6.92
CA LEU A 158 -13.63 -17.13 -8.03
C LEU A 158 -13.55 -18.60 -8.47
N ASN A 159 -14.39 -19.49 -7.93
CA ASN A 159 -14.37 -20.92 -8.21
C ASN A 159 -12.98 -21.56 -7.95
N ARG A 160 -12.48 -21.39 -6.73
CA ARG A 160 -11.16 -21.87 -6.25
C ARG A 160 -11.22 -22.65 -4.94
N LEU A 161 -12.40 -23.05 -4.48
CA LEU A 161 -12.54 -23.83 -3.24
C LEU A 161 -11.84 -25.18 -3.30
N ASP A 162 -11.76 -25.81 -4.48
CA ASP A 162 -11.07 -27.11 -4.62
C ASP A 162 -9.54 -26.99 -4.49
N SER A 163 -9.00 -25.77 -4.62
CA SER A 163 -7.56 -25.50 -4.58
C SER A 163 -7.03 -25.26 -3.16
N VAL A 164 -7.91 -25.11 -2.16
CA VAL A 164 -7.51 -24.72 -0.80
C VAL A 164 -8.55 -25.16 0.24
N GLN A 165 -8.07 -25.62 1.39
CA GLN A 165 -8.95 -26.01 2.50
C GLN A 165 -9.02 -24.88 3.53
N PHE A 166 -10.23 -24.43 3.88
CA PHE A 166 -10.48 -23.41 4.92
C PHE A 166 -10.90 -24.08 6.24
N THR A 167 -10.66 -23.41 7.36
CA THR A 167 -10.93 -23.95 8.69
C THR A 167 -12.34 -23.55 9.12
N PRO A 168 -13.25 -24.52 9.39
CA PRO A 168 -14.57 -24.18 9.91
C PRO A 168 -14.51 -23.52 11.29
N ILE A 169 -15.43 -22.62 11.58
CA ILE A 169 -15.59 -21.97 12.89
C ILE A 169 -16.84 -22.49 13.61
N GLU A 170 -16.76 -22.73 14.92
CA GLU A 170 -17.85 -23.36 15.69
C GLU A 170 -19.06 -22.43 15.87
N ASP A 171 -18.82 -21.16 16.20
CA ASP A 171 -19.86 -20.17 16.50
C ASP A 171 -20.23 -19.30 15.29
N ALA A 172 -20.37 -19.93 14.12
CA ALA A 172 -20.76 -19.23 12.90
C ALA A 172 -22.20 -18.71 12.96
N GLN A 173 -22.44 -17.48 12.49
CA GLN A 173 -23.80 -16.95 12.33
C GLN A 173 -24.68 -17.85 11.44
N TYR A 174 -24.08 -18.45 10.41
CA TYR A 174 -24.74 -19.39 9.51
C TYR A 174 -23.89 -20.66 9.41
N SER A 175 -24.44 -21.81 9.81
CA SER A 175 -23.70 -23.07 9.92
C SER A 175 -23.14 -23.61 8.60
N ASP A 176 -23.76 -23.28 7.46
CA ASP A 176 -23.28 -23.64 6.12
C ASP A 176 -22.35 -22.59 5.49
N LEU A 177 -22.11 -21.48 6.18
CA LEU A 177 -21.08 -20.48 5.88
C LEU A 177 -20.17 -20.32 7.10
N ALA A 178 -19.80 -21.42 7.72
CA ALA A 178 -19.02 -21.46 8.95
C ALA A 178 -17.52 -21.22 8.71
N PHE A 179 -17.16 -20.10 8.07
CA PHE A 179 -15.77 -19.76 7.76
C PHE A 179 -15.48 -18.31 8.13
N SER A 180 -14.26 -18.06 8.60
CA SER A 180 -13.82 -16.71 8.97
C SER A 180 -13.65 -15.82 7.72
N GLU A 181 -14.06 -14.56 7.83
CA GLU A 181 -13.78 -13.53 6.82
C GLU A 181 -12.29 -13.09 6.84
N ASP A 182 -11.56 -13.41 7.92
CA ASP A 182 -10.17 -13.00 8.13
C ASP A 182 -9.16 -14.11 7.81
N GLU A 183 -9.60 -15.34 7.53
CA GLU A 183 -8.71 -16.46 7.17
C GLU A 183 -8.34 -16.41 5.68
N TYR A 184 -7.32 -15.63 5.33
CA TYR A 184 -6.77 -15.61 3.97
C TYR A 184 -5.70 -16.68 3.78
N LYS A 185 -5.79 -17.40 2.67
CA LYS A 185 -4.84 -18.44 2.26
C LYS A 185 -4.29 -18.14 0.87
N LYS A 186 -3.04 -18.54 0.66
CA LYS A 186 -2.38 -18.49 -0.64
C LYS A 186 -3.03 -19.53 -1.57
N VAL A 187 -3.54 -19.07 -2.70
CA VAL A 187 -4.16 -19.90 -3.75
C VAL A 187 -3.40 -19.68 -5.06
N LYS A 188 -2.83 -20.75 -5.61
CA LYS A 188 -2.15 -20.72 -6.90
C LYS A 188 -3.19 -20.60 -8.02
N ILE A 189 -2.93 -19.74 -9.00
CA ILE A 189 -3.78 -19.56 -10.18
C ILE A 189 -2.94 -19.88 -11.42
N GLU A 190 -3.32 -20.92 -12.16
CA GLU A 190 -2.55 -21.42 -13.31
C GLU A 190 -3.15 -21.01 -14.66
N ASP A 191 -4.46 -20.75 -14.68
CA ASP A 191 -5.22 -20.41 -15.88
C ASP A 191 -5.17 -18.91 -16.26
N VAL A 192 -4.74 -18.06 -15.32
CA VAL A 192 -4.60 -16.62 -15.52
C VAL A 192 -3.20 -16.18 -15.10
N PRO A 193 -2.39 -15.58 -15.99
CA PRO A 193 -1.09 -15.02 -15.60
C PRO A 193 -1.29 -13.79 -14.71
N LEU A 194 -0.93 -13.94 -13.44
CA LEU A 194 -1.03 -12.90 -12.42
C LEU A 194 0.26 -12.09 -12.28
N ALA A 195 0.12 -10.83 -11.89
CA ALA A 195 1.21 -9.90 -11.60
C ALA A 195 0.92 -9.18 -10.26
N GLY A 196 0.73 -9.98 -9.21
CA GLY A 196 0.46 -9.53 -7.85
C GLY A 196 -0.67 -8.50 -7.77
N VAL A 197 -0.39 -7.36 -7.13
CA VAL A 197 -1.38 -6.30 -6.92
C VAL A 197 -1.90 -5.69 -8.22
N LEU A 198 -1.13 -5.69 -9.32
CA LEU A 198 -1.56 -5.10 -10.60
C LEU A 198 -2.69 -5.88 -11.28
N THR A 199 -2.82 -7.16 -10.95
CA THR A 199 -3.91 -8.03 -11.43
C THR A 199 -5.02 -8.25 -10.39
N SER A 200 -4.91 -7.61 -9.23
CA SER A 200 -5.95 -7.66 -8.21
C SER A 200 -7.21 -6.94 -8.69
N HIS A 201 -8.38 -7.42 -8.24
CA HIS A 201 -9.65 -6.75 -8.50
C HIS A 201 -9.61 -5.30 -8.03
N ALA A 202 -9.10 -5.05 -6.83
CA ALA A 202 -9.00 -3.72 -6.24
C ALA A 202 -8.24 -2.74 -7.16
N PHE A 203 -7.05 -3.11 -7.66
CA PHE A 203 -6.26 -2.24 -8.53
C PHE A 203 -6.95 -2.00 -9.88
N ILE A 204 -7.41 -3.07 -10.54
CA ILE A 204 -8.07 -3.00 -11.85
C ILE A 204 -9.32 -2.13 -11.80
N ARG A 205 -10.08 -2.23 -10.69
CA ARG A 205 -11.33 -1.50 -10.45
C ARG A 205 -11.11 -0.06 -10.03
N GLN A 206 -10.12 0.19 -9.16
CA GLN A 206 -9.80 1.53 -8.67
C GLN A 206 -9.23 2.42 -9.79
N TYR A 207 -8.51 1.82 -10.74
CA TYR A 207 -7.90 2.51 -11.87
C TYR A 207 -8.53 2.03 -13.18
N PRO A 208 -9.76 2.49 -13.52
CA PRO A 208 -10.47 2.04 -14.71
C PRO A 208 -9.81 2.56 -15.99
N THR A 209 -10.15 1.91 -17.09
CA THR A 209 -9.73 2.27 -18.45
C THR A 209 -10.93 2.58 -19.34
N THR A 210 -10.73 3.39 -20.38
CA THR A 210 -11.73 3.77 -21.39
C THR A 210 -11.17 3.54 -22.79
N ALA A 211 -12.03 3.67 -23.82
CA ALA A 211 -11.60 3.54 -25.21
C ALA A 211 -10.54 4.58 -25.62
N THR A 212 -10.53 5.75 -24.99
CA THR A 212 -9.57 6.83 -25.27
C THR A 212 -8.37 6.82 -24.31
N ASN A 213 -8.56 6.35 -23.08
CA ASN A 213 -7.48 6.25 -22.09
C ASN A 213 -6.57 5.04 -22.35
N VAL A 214 -7.10 3.92 -22.87
CA VAL A 214 -6.31 2.71 -23.25
C VAL A 214 -5.26 2.29 -22.21
N ASN A 215 -5.65 2.30 -20.93
CA ASN A 215 -4.86 1.96 -19.73
C ASN A 215 -3.84 3.02 -19.25
N ARG A 216 -3.81 4.21 -19.84
CA ARG A 216 -2.90 5.30 -19.45
C ARG A 216 -3.09 5.72 -17.99
N HIS A 217 -4.31 5.58 -17.46
CA HIS A 217 -4.59 5.81 -16.04
C HIS A 217 -3.91 4.77 -15.13
N ARG A 218 -3.94 3.48 -15.52
CA ARG A 218 -3.22 2.42 -14.80
C ARG A 218 -1.71 2.62 -14.87
N SER A 219 -1.20 2.98 -16.05
CA SER A 219 0.21 3.34 -16.26
C SER A 219 0.66 4.48 -15.33
N TYR A 220 -0.13 5.56 -15.25
CA TYR A 220 0.11 6.67 -14.33
C TYR A 220 0.28 6.19 -12.88
N HIS A 221 -0.64 5.36 -12.39
CA HIS A 221 -0.58 4.84 -11.04
C HIS A 221 0.58 3.85 -10.82
N VAL A 222 0.97 3.07 -11.83
CA VAL A 222 2.19 2.25 -11.76
C VAL A 222 3.42 3.11 -11.54
N PHE A 223 3.60 4.17 -12.33
CA PHE A 223 4.73 5.09 -12.18
C PHE A 223 4.72 5.82 -10.83
N LYS A 224 3.55 6.31 -10.43
CA LYS A 224 3.38 7.06 -9.19
C LYS A 224 3.64 6.20 -7.94
N GLN A 225 3.15 4.97 -7.93
CA GLN A 225 3.16 4.12 -6.73
C GLN A 225 4.39 3.24 -6.64
N PHE A 226 4.92 2.77 -7.77
CA PHE A 226 5.99 1.75 -7.77
C PHE A 226 7.29 2.22 -8.41
N LEU A 227 7.36 3.44 -8.96
CA LEU A 227 8.56 3.94 -9.63
C LEU A 227 8.90 5.39 -9.27
N ASP A 228 8.29 5.94 -8.21
CA ASP A 228 8.57 7.28 -7.71
C ASP A 228 8.70 8.32 -8.84
N THR A 229 7.74 8.29 -9.76
CA THR A 229 7.71 9.12 -10.95
C THR A 229 6.28 9.67 -11.09
N ASP A 230 6.10 10.97 -10.87
CA ASP A 230 4.85 11.62 -11.23
C ASP A 230 4.94 12.08 -12.69
N ILE A 231 4.16 11.44 -13.57
CA ILE A 231 4.18 11.72 -15.00
C ILE A 231 3.78 13.18 -15.28
N PHE A 232 2.98 13.81 -14.40
CA PHE A 232 2.60 15.22 -14.56
C PHE A 232 3.70 16.21 -14.19
N GLU A 233 4.77 15.74 -13.54
CA GLU A 233 5.95 16.54 -13.23
C GLU A 233 7.08 16.35 -14.25
N ILE A 234 6.89 15.49 -15.26
CA ILE A 234 7.84 15.35 -16.37
C ILE A 234 7.89 16.69 -17.11
N SER A 235 9.10 17.24 -17.23
CA SER A 235 9.32 18.52 -17.90
C SER A 235 8.96 18.45 -19.38
N GLY A 236 8.15 19.41 -19.84
CA GLY A 236 7.70 19.54 -21.23
C GLY A 236 6.85 20.80 -21.42
N SER A 237 6.61 21.21 -22.66
CA SER A 237 5.65 22.28 -22.96
C SER A 237 4.25 21.84 -22.50
N ARG A 238 3.50 22.74 -21.86
CA ARG A 238 2.08 22.45 -21.55
C ARG A 238 1.29 22.46 -22.85
N VAL A 239 0.30 21.58 -22.94
CA VAL A 239 -0.55 21.42 -24.13
C VAL A 239 -1.39 22.67 -24.32
N GLU A 240 -1.27 23.30 -25.49
CA GLU A 240 -2.14 24.38 -25.95
C GLU A 240 -3.24 23.85 -26.87
N THR A 241 -4.27 24.64 -27.16
CA THR A 241 -5.40 24.20 -28.00
C THR A 241 -4.99 23.77 -29.41
N ASP A 242 -3.89 24.31 -29.93
CA ASP A 242 -3.40 23.98 -31.26
C ASP A 242 -2.63 22.64 -31.28
N ASP A 243 -2.17 22.14 -30.13
CA ASP A 243 -1.39 20.91 -30.04
C ASP A 243 -2.21 19.64 -30.34
N ILE A 244 -3.54 19.71 -30.20
CA ILE A 244 -4.47 18.61 -30.48
C ILE A 244 -4.97 18.57 -31.93
N ALA A 245 -4.56 19.54 -32.76
CA ALA A 245 -5.02 19.64 -34.15
C ALA A 245 -4.32 18.66 -35.11
N SER A 246 -3.23 18.03 -34.67
CA SER A 246 -2.49 17.04 -35.47
C SER A 246 -3.10 15.64 -35.38
N GLU A 247 -2.94 14.84 -36.44
CA GLU A 247 -3.34 13.43 -36.41
C GLU A 247 -2.45 12.65 -35.42
N ASN A 248 -3.07 11.94 -34.47
CA ASN A 248 -2.39 11.23 -33.36
C ASN A 248 -1.34 12.09 -32.63
N PRO A 249 -1.77 13.17 -31.95
CA PRO A 249 -0.85 14.13 -31.33
C PRO A 249 0.04 13.46 -30.28
N THR A 250 -0.46 12.42 -29.59
CA THR A 250 0.28 11.64 -28.59
C THR A 250 1.52 10.93 -29.14
N MET A 251 1.56 10.70 -30.46
CA MET A 251 2.66 10.01 -31.16
C MET A 251 3.52 10.96 -32.00
N ASN A 252 2.91 12.05 -32.49
CA ASN A 252 3.50 12.88 -33.53
C ASN A 252 3.84 14.30 -33.04
N ASN A 253 3.20 14.80 -31.97
CA ASN A 253 3.46 16.13 -31.45
C ASN A 253 4.56 16.09 -30.37
N PRO A 254 5.70 16.79 -30.56
CA PRO A 254 6.75 16.91 -29.55
C PRO A 254 6.26 17.35 -28.16
N THR A 255 5.20 18.16 -28.09
CA THR A 255 4.57 18.59 -26.82
C THR A 255 3.94 17.42 -26.06
N CYS A 256 3.44 16.41 -26.75
CA CYS A 256 2.76 15.26 -26.14
C CYS A 256 3.68 14.04 -26.00
N THR A 257 4.57 13.80 -26.97
CA THR A 257 5.41 12.60 -27.03
C THR A 257 6.30 12.42 -25.81
N GLY A 258 6.74 13.49 -25.14
CA GLY A 258 7.55 13.39 -23.92
C GLY A 258 6.93 12.51 -22.83
N CYS A 259 5.67 12.78 -22.46
CA CYS A 259 4.95 11.98 -21.48
C CYS A 259 4.52 10.61 -22.06
N HIS A 260 4.14 10.58 -23.34
CA HIS A 260 3.68 9.35 -23.99
C HIS A 260 4.79 8.31 -24.19
N ASN A 261 6.01 8.72 -24.48
CA ASN A 261 7.19 7.84 -24.55
C ASN A 261 7.45 7.09 -23.23
N VAL A 262 7.01 7.65 -22.10
CA VAL A 262 7.11 7.03 -20.79
C VAL A 262 5.88 6.19 -20.47
N MET A 263 4.68 6.76 -20.62
CA MET A 263 3.46 6.15 -20.12
C MET A 263 2.88 5.08 -21.05
N ASP A 264 2.98 5.26 -22.36
CA ASP A 264 2.31 4.40 -23.35
C ASP A 264 2.88 2.99 -23.35
N PRO A 265 4.21 2.77 -23.30
CA PRO A 265 4.75 1.41 -23.24
C PRO A 265 4.23 0.60 -22.04
N VAL A 266 4.18 1.21 -20.86
CA VAL A 266 3.60 0.57 -19.66
C VAL A 266 2.10 0.37 -19.82
N SER A 267 1.38 1.36 -20.37
CA SER A 267 -0.05 1.25 -20.67
C SER A 267 -0.36 0.07 -21.60
N SER A 268 0.49 -0.14 -22.60
CA SER A 268 0.38 -1.23 -23.57
C SER A 268 0.54 -2.63 -22.95
N THR A 269 1.25 -2.76 -21.84
CA THR A 269 1.35 -4.05 -21.12
C THR A 269 0.01 -4.46 -20.49
N PHE A 270 -0.90 -3.53 -20.23
CA PHE A 270 -2.24 -3.84 -19.74
C PHE A 270 -3.22 -4.27 -20.85
N ARG A 271 -2.78 -4.50 -22.11
CA ARG A 271 -3.66 -4.79 -23.25
C ARG A 271 -4.68 -5.92 -23.04
N HIS A 272 -4.34 -6.91 -22.21
CA HIS A 272 -5.24 -8.02 -21.90
C HIS A 272 -6.33 -7.63 -20.90
N TRP A 273 -6.12 -6.60 -20.07
CA TRP A 273 -7.08 -6.12 -19.06
C TRP A 273 -7.83 -4.90 -19.59
N GLN A 274 -9.08 -5.10 -19.99
CA GLN A 274 -9.84 -4.11 -20.75
C GLN A 274 -10.89 -3.40 -19.89
N ARG A 275 -11.83 -2.74 -20.57
CA ARG A 275 -12.96 -2.05 -19.93
C ARG A 275 -13.82 -3.06 -19.18
N ARG A 276 -14.51 -2.62 -18.12
CA ARG A 276 -15.32 -3.48 -17.24
C ARG A 276 -14.53 -4.55 -16.47
N ASP A 277 -13.21 -4.40 -16.38
CA ASP A 277 -12.33 -5.29 -15.62
C ASP A 277 -12.16 -6.69 -16.23
N GLU A 278 -12.57 -6.88 -17.49
CA GLU A 278 -12.44 -8.14 -18.20
C GLU A 278 -11.00 -8.41 -18.64
N ARG A 279 -10.59 -9.69 -18.65
CA ARG A 279 -9.35 -10.11 -19.28
C ARG A 279 -9.62 -10.84 -20.60
N ASN A 280 -9.12 -10.29 -21.71
CA ASN A 280 -9.17 -10.90 -23.04
C ASN A 280 -7.74 -11.18 -23.55
N VAL A 281 -7.41 -12.45 -23.84
CA VAL A 281 -6.11 -12.82 -24.42
C VAL A 281 -5.92 -12.22 -25.80
N THR A 282 -6.99 -12.19 -26.59
CA THR A 282 -7.06 -11.42 -27.84
C THR A 282 -7.90 -10.16 -27.59
N PRO A 283 -7.26 -9.00 -27.46
CA PRO A 283 -7.95 -7.74 -27.22
C PRO A 283 -9.06 -7.46 -28.24
N LYS A 284 -10.33 -7.34 -27.81
CA LYS A 284 -11.46 -7.09 -28.73
C LYS A 284 -11.51 -5.65 -29.26
N SER A 285 -11.09 -4.68 -28.44
CA SER A 285 -11.12 -3.26 -28.76
C SER A 285 -9.81 -2.59 -28.33
N TRP A 286 -8.72 -2.93 -29.02
CA TRP A 286 -7.38 -2.42 -28.75
C TRP A 286 -6.76 -1.88 -30.02
N ASP A 287 -6.82 -0.56 -30.18
CA ASP A 287 -6.24 0.13 -31.32
C ASP A 287 -4.79 0.53 -31.01
N GLN A 288 -3.83 -0.21 -31.57
CA GLN A 288 -2.40 0.07 -31.44
C GLN A 288 -1.94 1.28 -32.27
N SER A 289 -2.77 1.80 -33.19
CA SER A 289 -2.37 2.97 -34.00
C SER A 289 -2.24 4.25 -33.17
N GLN A 290 -2.79 4.27 -31.95
CA GLN A 290 -2.81 5.43 -31.06
C GLN A 290 -1.92 5.30 -29.82
N LEU A 291 -1.09 4.25 -29.73
CA LEU A 291 -0.28 3.96 -28.55
C LEU A 291 1.06 3.30 -28.92
N LEU A 292 2.12 3.62 -28.18
CA LEU A 292 3.42 2.97 -28.37
C LEU A 292 3.38 1.48 -28.01
N ALA A 293 4.30 0.71 -28.61
CA ALA A 293 4.45 -0.71 -28.34
C ALA A 293 4.69 -0.98 -26.84
N PRO A 294 4.22 -2.13 -26.30
CA PRO A 294 4.47 -2.49 -24.91
C PRO A 294 5.96 -2.49 -24.61
N GLY A 295 6.33 -1.99 -23.43
CA GLY A 295 7.72 -1.83 -23.06
C GLY A 295 7.90 -1.13 -21.73
N PHE A 296 9.16 -0.94 -21.33
CA PHE A 296 9.53 -0.27 -20.10
C PHE A 296 10.93 0.34 -20.21
N ASN A 297 11.11 1.60 -19.81
CA ASN A 297 12.40 2.31 -19.84
C ASN A 297 13.17 2.21 -21.18
N GLY A 298 12.46 2.28 -22.31
CA GLY A 298 13.04 2.17 -23.65
C GLY A 298 13.31 0.74 -24.12
N GLU A 299 13.15 -0.26 -23.27
CA GLU A 299 13.11 -1.67 -23.69
C GLU A 299 11.72 -1.99 -24.27
N ILE A 300 11.70 -2.47 -25.52
CA ILE A 300 10.48 -2.96 -26.17
C ILE A 300 10.25 -4.40 -25.72
N MET A 301 9.02 -4.69 -25.31
CA MET A 301 8.60 -6.05 -24.94
C MET A 301 8.52 -6.96 -26.18
N PRO A 302 8.98 -8.23 -26.10
CA PRO A 302 8.83 -9.19 -27.18
C PRO A 302 7.39 -9.32 -27.68
N GLU A 303 7.20 -9.45 -28.99
CA GLU A 303 5.86 -9.56 -29.60
C GLU A 303 5.12 -10.82 -29.17
N ASP A 304 5.84 -11.91 -28.90
CA ASP A 304 5.31 -13.22 -28.49
C ASP A 304 5.07 -13.36 -26.98
N GLU A 305 5.27 -12.29 -26.20
CA GLU A 305 5.07 -12.29 -24.75
C GLU A 305 3.59 -12.53 -24.37
N GLY A 306 3.30 -13.70 -23.79
CA GLY A 306 1.97 -14.14 -23.38
C GLY A 306 1.48 -13.56 -22.05
N ALA A 307 2.39 -13.08 -21.19
CA ALA A 307 2.10 -12.50 -19.89
C ALA A 307 2.72 -11.09 -19.73
N PRO A 308 2.23 -10.07 -20.45
CA PRO A 308 2.85 -8.74 -20.49
C PRO A 308 3.03 -8.06 -19.13
N LEU A 309 2.10 -8.26 -18.20
CA LEU A 309 2.22 -7.68 -16.85
C LEU A 309 3.28 -8.39 -16.01
N GLN A 310 3.51 -9.69 -16.21
CA GLN A 310 4.62 -10.40 -15.53
C GLN A 310 5.97 -9.91 -16.07
N TRP A 311 6.06 -9.74 -17.40
CA TRP A 311 7.22 -9.13 -18.05
C TRP A 311 7.53 -7.74 -17.49
N LEU A 312 6.49 -6.91 -17.30
CA LEU A 312 6.62 -5.57 -16.74
C LEU A 312 7.07 -5.62 -15.27
N THR A 313 6.41 -6.41 -14.44
CA THR A 313 6.68 -6.40 -12.99
C THR A 313 8.07 -6.90 -12.66
N GLN A 314 8.59 -7.88 -13.41
CA GLN A 314 10.00 -8.30 -13.28
C GLN A 314 10.95 -7.11 -13.44
N ARG A 315 10.72 -6.24 -14.43
CA ARG A 315 11.55 -5.05 -14.68
C ARG A 315 11.35 -3.96 -13.63
N ILE A 316 10.11 -3.70 -13.23
CA ILE A 316 9.82 -2.75 -12.15
C ILE A 316 10.56 -3.15 -10.87
N THR A 317 10.53 -4.44 -10.51
CA THR A 317 11.17 -4.91 -9.27
C THR A 317 12.69 -4.84 -9.28
N GLN A 318 13.31 -4.78 -10.47
CA GLN A 318 14.76 -4.59 -10.64
C GLN A 318 15.15 -3.12 -10.74
N ASP A 319 14.20 -2.22 -10.93
CA ASP A 319 14.44 -0.78 -11.02
C ASP A 319 14.66 -0.19 -9.61
N PRO A 320 15.77 0.54 -9.34
CA PRO A 320 16.04 1.16 -8.04
C PRO A 320 14.93 2.11 -7.58
N ARG A 321 14.12 2.64 -8.51
CA ARG A 321 12.97 3.48 -8.19
C ARG A 321 11.87 2.74 -7.42
N PHE A 322 11.79 1.41 -7.53
CA PHE A 322 10.86 0.61 -6.71
C PHE A 322 11.16 0.72 -5.22
N ALA A 323 12.44 0.61 -4.85
CA ALA A 323 12.86 0.77 -3.46
C ALA A 323 12.57 2.19 -2.97
N ARG A 324 12.91 3.20 -3.78
CA ARG A 324 12.67 4.62 -3.45
C ARG A 324 11.19 4.95 -3.29
N ALA A 325 10.32 4.42 -4.17
CA ALA A 325 8.87 4.58 -4.09
C ALA A 325 8.34 3.97 -2.79
N THR A 326 8.78 2.76 -2.44
CA THR A 326 8.39 2.07 -1.22
C THR A 326 8.78 2.87 0.03
N VAL A 327 10.00 3.40 0.09
CA VAL A 327 10.45 4.28 1.19
C VAL A 327 9.55 5.50 1.29
N LYS A 328 9.28 6.18 0.18
CA LYS A 328 8.44 7.39 0.14
C LYS A 328 6.99 7.13 0.58
N THR A 329 6.39 6.00 0.19
CA THR A 329 5.06 5.59 0.67
C THR A 329 5.01 5.47 2.19
N LEU A 330 6.06 4.91 2.80
CA LEU A 330 6.13 4.69 4.24
C LEU A 330 6.64 5.92 5.02
N PHE A 331 7.36 6.83 4.37
CA PHE A 331 8.11 7.91 5.04
C PHE A 331 7.22 8.75 5.94
N GLN A 332 6.17 9.36 5.40
CA GLN A 332 5.24 10.17 6.19
C GLN A 332 4.42 9.33 7.17
N ALA A 333 3.98 8.14 6.74
CA ALA A 333 3.14 7.26 7.54
C ALA A 333 3.83 6.75 8.82
N ILE A 334 5.15 6.59 8.78
CA ILE A 334 5.99 6.14 9.90
C ILE A 334 6.55 7.34 10.65
N THR A 335 7.24 8.27 9.97
CA THR A 335 7.98 9.36 10.63
C THR A 335 7.10 10.53 11.07
N GLY A 336 5.97 10.75 10.39
CA GLY A 336 5.13 11.94 10.53
C GLY A 336 5.57 13.13 9.66
N HIS A 337 6.74 13.05 9.00
CA HIS A 337 7.26 14.13 8.17
C HIS A 337 6.79 14.01 6.72
N VAL A 338 6.34 15.12 6.15
CA VAL A 338 5.96 15.19 4.73
C VAL A 338 7.18 15.06 3.82
N LEU A 339 6.97 14.51 2.63
CA LEU A 339 7.95 14.57 1.56
C LEU A 339 8.06 16.02 1.06
N LEU A 340 9.29 16.51 0.95
CA LEU A 340 9.58 17.85 0.46
C LEU A 340 9.51 17.85 -1.06
N ILE A 341 8.85 18.88 -1.61
CA ILE A 341 8.77 19.13 -3.05
C ILE A 341 10.14 19.64 -3.51
N ASN A 342 10.55 19.24 -4.72
CA ASN A 342 11.78 19.72 -5.33
C ASN A 342 11.75 21.26 -5.42
N PRO A 343 12.70 21.98 -4.79
CA PRO A 343 12.70 23.43 -4.81
C PRO A 343 12.92 23.97 -6.23
N ASP A 344 12.19 25.02 -6.59
CA ASP A 344 12.40 25.72 -7.85
C ASP A 344 13.69 26.58 -7.84
N GLN A 345 14.00 27.21 -8.97
CA GLN A 345 15.20 28.03 -9.13
C GLN A 345 15.22 29.29 -8.23
N GLN A 346 14.08 29.71 -7.68
CA GLN A 346 13.96 30.86 -6.80
C GLN A 346 14.03 30.48 -5.31
N ALA A 347 14.04 29.19 -4.99
CA ALA A 347 14.06 28.72 -3.62
C ALA A 347 15.36 29.08 -2.90
N GLY A 348 15.24 29.50 -1.63
CA GLY A 348 16.37 29.84 -0.78
C GLY A 348 17.30 28.65 -0.50
N GLN A 349 18.54 28.94 -0.10
CA GLN A 349 19.57 27.92 0.19
C GLN A 349 19.11 26.89 1.22
N LEU A 350 18.41 27.32 2.28
CA LEU A 350 17.92 26.42 3.32
C LEU A 350 16.88 25.41 2.81
N ALA A 351 16.01 25.81 1.88
CA ALA A 351 15.03 24.92 1.28
C ALA A 351 15.71 23.82 0.46
N ASN A 352 16.70 24.21 -0.36
CA ASN A 352 17.55 23.30 -1.11
C ASN A 352 18.31 22.33 -0.20
N GLN A 353 18.93 22.82 0.88
CA GLN A 353 19.65 21.98 1.84
C GLN A 353 18.73 20.96 2.52
N ARG A 354 17.53 21.36 2.95
CA ARG A 354 16.55 20.46 3.58
C ARG A 354 16.04 19.40 2.61
N TYR A 355 15.73 19.79 1.38
CA TYR A 355 15.32 18.85 0.33
C TYR A 355 16.43 17.83 0.05
N ASN A 356 17.65 18.29 -0.19
CA ASN A 356 18.79 17.42 -0.49
C ASN A 356 19.11 16.46 0.65
N TYR A 357 19.01 16.91 1.91
CA TYR A 357 19.18 16.05 3.08
C TYR A 357 18.07 14.98 3.17
N GLN A 358 16.81 15.34 2.91
CA GLN A 358 15.73 14.36 2.89
C GLN A 358 15.94 13.33 1.77
N GLN A 359 16.34 13.77 0.58
CA GLN A 359 16.61 12.87 -0.54
C GLN A 359 17.80 11.94 -0.24
N SER A 360 18.86 12.42 0.42
CA SER A 360 19.99 11.54 0.79
C SER A 360 19.59 10.48 1.80
N VAL A 361 18.76 10.82 2.80
CA VAL A 361 18.21 9.84 3.76
C VAL A 361 17.30 8.83 3.06
N ILE A 362 16.39 9.28 2.18
CA ILE A 362 15.52 8.39 1.41
C ILE A 362 16.34 7.44 0.54
N GLN A 363 17.37 7.95 -0.14
CA GLN A 363 18.23 7.15 -1.02
C GLN A 363 19.05 6.12 -0.23
N GLN A 364 19.56 6.48 0.96
CA GLN A 364 20.27 5.55 1.83
C GLN A 364 19.35 4.42 2.28
N ILE A 365 18.17 4.74 2.81
CA ILE A 365 17.20 3.73 3.27
C ILE A 365 16.73 2.86 2.10
N ALA A 366 16.60 3.41 0.89
CA ALA A 366 16.28 2.63 -0.30
C ALA A 366 17.40 1.64 -0.67
N SER A 367 18.67 2.03 -0.52
CA SER A 367 19.82 1.13 -0.68
C SER A 367 19.78 0.01 0.36
N ASP A 368 19.64 0.36 1.63
CA ASP A 368 19.57 -0.62 2.74
C ASP A 368 18.40 -1.60 2.55
N PHE A 369 17.28 -1.12 1.99
CA PHE A 369 16.14 -1.95 1.65
C PHE A 369 16.48 -2.97 0.56
N ILE A 370 17.17 -2.56 -0.51
CA ILE A 370 17.65 -3.48 -1.56
C ILE A 370 18.62 -4.51 -0.95
N ASP A 371 19.58 -4.06 -0.15
CA ASP A 371 20.61 -4.90 0.48
C ASP A 371 20.00 -5.90 1.48
N SER A 372 18.87 -5.55 2.11
CA SER A 372 18.08 -6.44 2.97
C SER A 372 17.25 -7.48 2.20
N ASN A 373 17.46 -7.61 0.88
CA ASN A 373 16.62 -8.38 -0.03
C ASN A 373 15.14 -7.94 0.04
N TYR A 374 14.93 -6.62 0.02
CA TYR A 374 13.62 -5.99 0.07
C TYR A 374 12.80 -6.38 1.30
N ASN A 375 13.41 -6.51 2.48
CA ASN A 375 12.68 -6.81 3.71
C ASN A 375 11.96 -5.56 4.26
N ILE A 376 10.63 -5.55 4.19
CA ILE A 376 9.82 -4.39 4.58
C ILE A 376 9.94 -4.03 6.07
N LYS A 377 10.17 -5.01 6.94
CA LYS A 377 10.36 -4.77 8.38
C LYS A 377 11.70 -4.05 8.63
N GLN A 378 12.75 -4.40 7.89
CA GLN A 378 14.03 -3.69 7.99
C GLN A 378 13.93 -2.24 7.49
N LEU A 379 13.19 -1.99 6.41
CA LEU A 379 12.91 -0.62 5.95
C LEU A 379 12.17 0.19 7.03
N ILE A 380 11.10 -0.36 7.61
CA ILE A 380 10.33 0.33 8.66
C ILE A 380 11.18 0.56 9.90
N LYS A 381 12.02 -0.40 10.29
CA LYS A 381 13.00 -0.24 11.36
C LYS A 381 13.99 0.88 11.04
N ALA A 382 14.50 0.97 9.82
CA ALA A 382 15.41 2.05 9.39
C ALA A 382 14.72 3.43 9.42
N LEU A 383 13.45 3.52 9.03
CA LEU A 383 12.67 4.76 9.18
C LEU A 383 12.50 5.15 10.65
N ILE A 384 12.18 4.18 11.51
CA ILE A 384 12.11 4.40 12.97
C ILE A 384 13.48 4.78 13.51
N MET A 385 14.55 4.17 13.00
CA MET A 385 16.01 4.44 12.99
C MET A 385 16.48 5.86 12.69
N SER A 386 15.77 6.54 11.80
CA SER A 386 16.23 7.82 11.24
C SER A 386 16.01 9.00 12.19
N ASP A 387 16.73 10.09 11.91
CA ASP A 387 16.54 11.37 12.60
C ASP A 387 15.13 11.96 12.39
N TYR A 388 14.42 11.53 11.34
CA TYR A 388 13.04 11.93 11.08
C TYR A 388 12.04 11.29 12.06
N PHE A 389 12.45 10.32 12.86
CA PHE A 389 11.58 9.69 13.86
C PHE A 389 11.78 10.24 15.29
N ASN A 390 12.52 11.33 15.45
CA ASN A 390 12.75 11.94 16.76
C ASN A 390 11.47 12.50 17.41
N SER A 391 11.49 12.58 18.74
CA SER A 391 10.33 12.92 19.59
C SER A 391 10.08 14.42 19.78
N GLU A 392 11.01 15.27 19.36
CA GLU A 392 10.93 16.74 19.59
C GLU A 392 9.87 17.41 18.69
N THR A 393 9.45 16.75 17.62
CA THR A 393 8.25 17.13 16.86
C THR A 393 7.09 16.23 17.30
N PHE A 394 6.19 16.76 18.13
CA PHE A 394 4.84 16.23 18.36
C PHE A 394 3.97 16.39 17.09
N VAL A 395 4.52 16.00 15.94
CA VAL A 395 3.83 15.86 14.66
C VAL A 395 3.81 14.36 14.35
N GLY A 396 3.43 13.56 15.35
CA GLY A 396 3.28 12.11 15.25
C GLY A 396 1.84 11.67 14.97
N GLY A 397 0.94 12.61 14.68
CA GLY A 397 -0.33 12.35 14.03
C GLY A 397 -0.14 12.54 12.54
N SER A 398 -0.64 11.60 11.72
CA SER A 398 -0.82 11.90 10.31
C SER A 398 -1.63 13.19 10.19
N SER A 399 -1.23 14.13 9.32
CA SER A 399 -2.08 15.26 8.92
C SER A 399 -3.38 14.80 8.24
N GLN A 400 -3.47 13.51 7.91
CA GLN A 400 -4.68 12.82 7.48
C GLN A 400 -5.49 12.36 8.69
N LEU A 401 -6.83 12.52 8.59
CA LEU A 401 -7.79 11.92 9.50
C LEU A 401 -7.46 10.43 9.68
N LEU A 402 -7.41 9.99 10.93
CA LEU A 402 -7.17 8.58 11.23
C LEU A 402 -8.34 7.75 10.70
N PRO A 403 -8.09 6.59 10.05
CA PRO A 403 -9.15 5.63 9.77
C PRO A 403 -9.94 5.32 11.06
N SER A 404 -11.25 5.11 10.95
CA SER A 404 -12.15 4.85 12.08
C SER A 404 -11.62 3.75 12.99
N GLU A 405 -11.13 2.66 12.41
CA GLU A 405 -10.64 1.49 13.14
C GLU A 405 -9.38 1.85 13.93
N ARG A 406 -8.48 2.64 13.34
CA ARG A 406 -7.26 3.11 14.01
C ARG A 406 -7.58 4.09 15.12
N LEU A 407 -8.54 4.99 14.91
CA LEU A 407 -8.98 5.92 15.94
C LEU A 407 -9.56 5.17 17.14
N ILE A 408 -10.43 4.18 16.91
CA ILE A 408 -10.99 3.32 17.96
C ILE A 408 -9.88 2.64 18.76
N ARG A 409 -8.91 1.99 18.08
CA ARG A 409 -7.79 1.33 18.77
C ARG A 409 -6.97 2.31 19.60
N LYS A 410 -6.71 3.51 19.08
CA LYS A 410 -5.97 4.55 19.82
C LYS A 410 -6.74 5.07 21.02
N LEU A 411 -8.03 5.41 20.89
CA LEU A 411 -8.87 5.86 21.99
C LEU A 411 -8.95 4.81 23.10
N LYS A 412 -9.11 3.54 22.73
CA LYS A 412 -9.06 2.42 23.67
C LYS A 412 -7.71 2.34 24.38
N ALA A 413 -6.60 2.47 23.64
CA ALA A 413 -5.27 2.36 24.23
C ALA A 413 -4.91 3.53 25.17
N THR A 414 -5.34 4.75 24.87
CA THR A 414 -4.94 5.95 25.62
C THR A 414 -5.93 6.37 26.68
N LEU A 415 -7.22 6.19 26.41
CA LEU A 415 -8.33 6.67 27.27
C LEU A 415 -9.17 5.51 27.84
N ASN A 416 -8.89 4.26 27.46
CA ASN A 416 -9.75 3.11 27.74
C ASN A 416 -11.20 3.33 27.27
N ASP A 417 -11.36 4.11 26.19
CA ASP A 417 -12.65 4.49 25.65
C ASP A 417 -12.99 3.65 24.41
N ASN A 418 -14.13 2.95 24.48
CA ASN A 418 -14.70 2.17 23.37
C ASN A 418 -16.02 2.75 22.85
N SER A 419 -16.40 3.95 23.29
CA SER A 419 -17.69 4.58 22.96
C SER A 419 -17.76 5.13 21.54
N PHE A 420 -16.61 5.29 20.86
CA PHE A 420 -16.57 5.72 19.47
C PHE A 420 -17.06 4.61 18.54
N SER A 421 -18.33 4.66 18.15
CA SER A 421 -18.87 3.91 17.02
C SER A 421 -18.69 4.75 15.76
N GLY A 422 -17.64 4.47 14.98
CA GLY A 422 -17.48 5.11 13.68
C GLY A 422 -18.72 4.81 12.83
N SER A 423 -19.51 5.83 12.47
CA SER A 423 -20.52 5.62 11.45
C SER A 423 -19.80 5.37 10.13
N ASN A 424 -20.18 4.30 9.42
CA ASN A 424 -19.65 3.97 8.08
C ASN A 424 -19.84 5.10 7.04
N THR A 425 -20.54 6.19 7.40
CA THR A 425 -20.90 7.32 6.55
C THR A 425 -20.02 8.56 6.74
N LEU A 426 -19.17 8.66 7.78
CA LEU A 426 -18.39 9.89 8.03
C LEU A 426 -16.99 9.88 7.39
N LEU A 427 -16.48 8.74 6.92
CA LEU A 427 -15.16 8.63 6.30
C LEU A 427 -15.18 8.05 4.87
N SER A 428 -16.37 7.79 4.31
CA SER A 428 -16.53 7.26 2.94
C SER A 428 -16.57 8.34 1.86
N SER A 429 -16.58 9.63 2.22
CA SER A 429 -16.31 10.68 1.25
C SER A 429 -14.80 10.77 1.08
N SER A 430 -14.31 10.32 -0.06
CA SER A 430 -13.09 10.83 -0.66
C SER A 430 -13.16 12.36 -0.69
N VAL A 431 -12.63 13.00 0.36
CA VAL A 431 -12.30 14.42 0.35
C VAL A 431 -10.97 14.51 -0.38
N TYR A 432 -11.06 14.87 -1.66
CA TYR A 432 -9.93 15.43 -2.41
C TYR A 432 -9.55 16.79 -1.83
#